data_AF-A0A1Y4AS08-F1
#
_entry.id   AF-A0A1Y4AS08-F1
#
_cell.length_a   1.000
_cell.length_b   1.000
_cell.length_c   1.000
_cell.angle_alpha   90.00
_cell.angle_beta   90.00
_cell.angle_gamma   90.00
#
_symmetry.space_group_name_H-M   'P 1'
#
loop_
_entity.id
_entity.type
_entity.pdbx_description
1 polymer ?
#
loop_
_entity_poly.entity_id
_entity_poly.type
_entity_poly.pdbx_seq_one_letter_code
_entity_poly.pdbx_strand_id
1 'polypeptide(L)'
;MKSLNEEIQDIKTGKGSKTSKKEALIKLGLRKHEIDIILSDLPKQVTERFKFTFGVEIECLVASSVMRECATRNAMPFQYEGYNHEDNNHYYKFVSDSSIRGENPIECVSPVLTGKVGMKSLENCCKALMRLMRK
;
A
#
# COMPACT_ATOMS: atom_id res chain seq x y z
N MET A 1 49.39 -12.20 13.56
CA MET A 1 48.33 -11.38 14.17
C MET A 1 47.62 -10.66 13.05
N LYS A 2 46.30 -10.62 13.05
CA LYS A 2 45.57 -9.71 12.17
C LYS A 2 45.79 -8.28 12.64
N SER A 3 45.83 -7.34 11.71
CA SER A 3 45.81 -5.92 12.07
C SER A 3 44.41 -5.52 12.55
N LEU A 4 44.34 -4.44 13.34
CA LEU A 4 43.05 -3.88 13.78
C LEU A 4 42.12 -3.55 12.59
N ASN A 5 42.70 -3.08 11.48
CA ASN A 5 41.94 -2.79 10.26
C ASN A 5 41.37 -4.05 9.61
N GLU A 6 42.12 -5.15 9.60
CA GLU A 6 41.63 -6.43 9.06
C GLU A 6 40.48 -6.98 9.91
N GLU A 7 40.57 -6.88 11.24
CA GLU A 7 39.49 -7.32 12.14
C GLU A 7 38.22 -6.48 11.99
N ILE A 8 38.35 -5.15 11.82
CA ILE A 8 37.22 -4.27 11.55
C ILE A 8 36.53 -4.64 10.22
N GLN A 9 37.31 -4.95 9.18
CA GLN A 9 36.74 -5.36 7.88
C GLN A 9 36.03 -6.71 7.96
N ASP A 10 36.57 -7.67 8.70
CA ASP A 10 35.93 -8.96 8.95
C ASP A 10 34.59 -8.78 9.68
N ILE A 11 34.51 -7.89 10.66
CA ILE A 11 33.25 -7.58 11.37
C ILE A 11 32.25 -6.85 10.45
N LYS A 12 32.73 -5.90 9.63
CA LYS A 12 31.88 -5.17 8.67
C LYS A 12 31.24 -6.13 7.66
N THR A 13 32.02 -7.04 7.09
CA THR A 13 31.58 -7.98 6.03
C THR A 13 30.92 -9.25 6.58
N GLY A 14 31.16 -9.59 7.84
CA GLY A 14 30.60 -10.76 8.50
C GLY A 14 29.06 -10.79 8.56
N LYS A 15 28.51 -12.00 8.61
CA LYS A 15 27.09 -12.25 8.85
C LYS A 15 26.76 -11.96 10.31
N GLY A 16 25.82 -11.06 10.57
CA GLY A 16 25.42 -10.70 11.92
C GLY A 16 24.57 -9.43 11.97
N SER A 17 23.81 -9.29 13.05
CA SER A 17 23.01 -8.07 13.28
C SER A 17 23.89 -6.85 13.55
N LYS A 18 23.37 -5.63 13.35
CA LYS A 18 24.09 -4.40 13.74
C LYS A 18 24.49 -4.42 15.22
N THR A 19 23.68 -5.01 16.09
CA THR A 19 23.96 -5.15 17.53
C THR A 19 25.17 -6.04 17.77
N SER A 20 25.22 -7.21 17.12
CA SER A 20 26.34 -8.14 17.25
C SER A 20 27.65 -7.54 16.73
N LYS A 21 27.59 -6.78 15.62
CA LYS A 21 28.75 -6.05 15.09
C LYS A 21 29.22 -4.94 16.05
N LYS A 22 28.29 -4.23 16.68
CA LYS A 22 28.59 -3.21 17.69
C LYS A 22 29.32 -3.80 18.90
N GLU A 23 28.85 -4.93 19.42
CA GLU A 23 29.50 -5.63 20.54
C GLU A 23 30.91 -6.12 20.19
N ALA A 24 31.11 -6.63 18.98
CA ALA A 24 32.43 -7.06 18.51
C ALA A 24 33.41 -5.87 18.42
N LEU A 25 32.97 -4.72 17.90
CA LEU A 25 33.81 -3.52 17.80
C LEU A 25 34.13 -2.92 19.19
N ILE A 26 33.21 -3.01 20.15
CA ILE A 26 33.48 -2.61 21.55
C ILE A 26 34.58 -3.49 22.15
N LYS A 27 34.56 -4.81 21.87
CA LYS A 27 35.61 -5.75 22.34
C LYS A 27 36.98 -5.46 21.74
N LEU A 28 37.04 -4.83 20.56
CA LEU A 28 38.28 -4.33 19.94
C LEU A 28 38.78 -3.01 20.54
N GLY A 29 38.07 -2.44 21.52
CA GLY A 29 38.47 -1.21 22.21
C GLY A 29 38.06 0.08 21.50
N LEU A 30 37.21 0.00 20.46
CA LEU A 30 36.72 1.19 19.75
C LEU A 30 35.74 1.99 20.61
N ARG A 31 35.83 3.32 20.55
CA ARG A 31 34.91 4.21 21.25
C ARG A 31 33.58 4.27 20.51
N LYS A 32 32.52 4.57 21.25
CA LYS A 32 31.14 4.65 20.74
C LYS A 32 31.02 5.49 19.45
N HIS A 33 31.68 6.65 19.40
CA HIS A 33 31.66 7.52 18.22
C HIS A 33 32.32 6.88 16.98
N GLU A 34 33.44 6.18 17.16
CA GLU A 34 34.16 5.50 16.06
C GLU A 34 33.31 4.34 15.52
N ILE A 35 32.64 3.62 16.41
CA ILE A 35 31.73 2.54 16.04
C ILE A 35 30.53 3.07 15.24
N ASP A 36 29.95 4.19 15.67
CA ASP A 36 28.79 4.77 15.00
C ASP A 36 29.16 5.24 13.57
N ILE A 37 30.36 5.80 13.35
CA ILE A 37 30.90 6.10 12.01
C ILE A 37 31.10 4.82 11.18
N ILE A 38 31.73 3.79 11.77
CA ILE A 38 32.00 2.52 11.09
C ILE A 38 30.70 1.83 10.64
N LEU A 39 29.64 1.91 11.44
CA LEU A 39 28.35 1.27 11.18
C LEU A 39 27.39 2.13 10.33
N SER A 40 27.64 3.43 10.19
CA SER A 40 26.86 4.30 9.28
C SER A 40 27.12 3.99 7.81
N ASP A 41 28.33 3.51 7.49
CA ASP A 41 28.74 3.12 6.14
C ASP A 41 28.13 1.79 5.69
N LEU A 42 27.50 1.03 6.59
CA LEU A 42 26.87 -0.23 6.22
C LEU A 42 25.62 0.04 5.38
N PRO A 43 25.40 -0.72 4.29
CA PRO A 43 24.21 -0.57 3.47
C PRO A 43 22.97 -0.70 4.35
N LYS A 44 22.04 0.26 4.22
CA LYS A 44 20.74 0.16 4.88
C LYS A 44 20.08 -1.12 4.40
N GLN A 45 19.71 -2.00 5.32
CA GLN A 45 18.88 -3.13 4.96
C GLN A 45 17.60 -2.59 4.33
N VAL A 46 17.41 -2.91 3.05
CA VAL A 46 16.15 -2.72 2.37
C VAL A 46 15.22 -3.78 2.96
N THR A 47 14.42 -3.39 3.96
CA THR A 47 13.31 -4.23 4.38
C THR A 47 12.30 -4.24 3.25
N GLU A 48 12.12 -5.39 2.59
CA GLU A 48 10.94 -5.62 1.77
C GLU A 48 9.72 -5.47 2.66
N ARG A 49 9.04 -4.33 2.54
CA ARG A 49 7.72 -4.17 3.15
C ARG A 49 6.76 -4.89 2.23
N PHE A 50 6.13 -5.95 2.73
CA PHE A 50 4.98 -6.55 2.08
C PHE A 50 3.98 -5.45 1.71
N LYS A 51 3.69 -5.31 0.41
CA LYS A 51 2.66 -4.40 -0.07
C LYS A 51 1.34 -5.14 0.02
N PHE A 52 0.55 -4.83 1.05
CA PHE A 52 -0.81 -5.34 1.15
C PHE A 52 -1.69 -4.66 0.10
N THR A 53 -2.42 -5.47 -0.64
CA THR A 53 -3.51 -5.05 -1.52
C THR A 53 -4.85 -5.33 -0.87
N PHE A 54 -5.88 -4.62 -1.30
CA PHE A 54 -7.25 -4.82 -0.87
C PHE A 54 -8.22 -4.39 -1.96
N GLY A 55 -9.45 -4.90 -1.91
CA GLY A 55 -10.57 -4.50 -2.75
C GLY A 55 -11.78 -4.16 -1.90
N VAL A 56 -12.71 -3.38 -2.45
CA VAL A 56 -13.98 -3.02 -1.81
C VAL A 56 -15.09 -3.11 -2.84
N GLU A 57 -16.19 -3.76 -2.44
CA GLU A 57 -17.44 -3.87 -3.18
C GLU A 57 -18.53 -3.15 -2.38
N ILE A 58 -19.28 -2.27 -3.05
CA ILE A 58 -20.35 -1.48 -2.45
C ILE A 58 -21.63 -1.68 -3.25
N GLU A 59 -22.60 -2.35 -2.66
CA GLU A 59 -23.94 -2.59 -3.22
C GLU A 59 -24.86 -1.41 -2.93
N CYS A 60 -25.58 -0.91 -3.95
CA CYS A 60 -26.40 0.30 -3.87
C CYS A 60 -27.73 0.14 -4.62
N LEU A 61 -28.78 0.80 -4.14
CA LEU A 61 -30.07 0.95 -4.85
C LEU A 61 -30.14 2.34 -5.48
N VAL A 62 -29.46 2.53 -6.61
CA VAL A 62 -29.29 3.84 -7.24
C VAL A 62 -29.31 3.70 -8.75
N ALA A 63 -30.09 4.54 -9.43
CA ALA A 63 -30.09 4.59 -10.89
C ALA A 63 -28.69 4.88 -11.46
N SER A 64 -28.29 4.10 -12.46
CA SER A 64 -26.96 4.19 -13.08
C SER A 64 -26.63 5.61 -13.61
N SER A 65 -27.64 6.36 -14.08
CA SER A 65 -27.46 7.74 -14.51
C SER A 65 -26.92 8.64 -13.38
N VAL A 66 -27.41 8.46 -12.15
CA VAL A 66 -26.97 9.23 -10.99
C VAL A 66 -25.58 8.78 -10.54
N MET A 67 -25.29 7.47 -10.54
CA MET A 67 -23.95 6.93 -10.28
C MET A 67 -22.91 7.54 -11.22
N ARG A 68 -23.22 7.58 -12.52
CA ARG A 68 -22.41 8.21 -13.57
C ARG A 68 -22.16 9.69 -13.27
N GLU A 69 -23.22 10.46 -13.03
CA GLU A 69 -23.14 11.90 -12.76
C GLU A 69 -22.22 12.18 -11.56
N CYS A 70 -22.40 11.44 -10.47
CA CYS A 70 -21.61 11.61 -9.26
C CYS A 70 -20.15 11.21 -9.46
N ALA A 71 -19.88 10.11 -10.14
CA ALA A 71 -18.52 9.68 -10.46
C ALA A 71 -17.79 10.72 -11.33
N THR A 72 -18.43 11.19 -12.41
CA THR A 72 -17.88 12.23 -13.29
C THR A 72 -17.60 13.53 -12.53
N ARG A 73 -18.56 14.00 -11.72
CA ARG A 73 -18.39 15.25 -10.93
C ARG A 73 -17.22 15.19 -9.95
N ASN A 74 -16.92 14.02 -9.41
CA ASN A 74 -15.81 13.83 -8.45
C ASN A 74 -14.52 13.33 -9.12
N ALA A 75 -14.45 13.35 -10.46
CA ALA A 75 -13.33 12.83 -11.23
C ALA A 75 -12.91 11.41 -10.79
N MET A 76 -13.89 10.58 -10.40
CA MET A 76 -13.64 9.19 -10.05
C MET A 76 -13.57 8.38 -11.36
N PRO A 77 -12.46 7.68 -11.66
CA PRO A 77 -12.40 6.80 -12.81
C PRO A 77 -13.38 5.65 -12.66
N PHE A 78 -14.26 5.45 -13.64
CA PHE A 78 -15.24 4.36 -13.62
C PHE A 78 -15.49 3.81 -15.03
N GLN A 79 -15.97 2.57 -15.09
CA GLN A 79 -16.53 1.95 -16.28
C GLN A 79 -17.78 1.14 -15.93
N TYR A 80 -18.69 0.99 -16.88
CA TYR A 80 -19.77 0.02 -16.79
C TYR A 80 -19.30 -1.30 -17.38
N GLU A 81 -19.45 -2.37 -16.62
CA GLU A 81 -19.08 -3.71 -17.06
C GLU A 81 -20.21 -4.70 -16.78
N GLY A 82 -20.26 -5.78 -17.58
CA GLY A 82 -21.02 -6.96 -17.20
C GLY A 82 -20.34 -7.69 -16.05
N TYR A 83 -21.10 -8.56 -15.36
CA TYR A 83 -20.56 -9.38 -14.29
C TYR A 83 -19.33 -10.18 -14.74
N ASN A 84 -18.21 -9.98 -14.05
CA ASN A 84 -16.97 -10.70 -14.28
C ASN A 84 -16.10 -10.68 -13.02
N HIS A 85 -15.15 -11.61 -12.95
CA HIS A 85 -14.18 -11.73 -11.85
C HIS A 85 -12.79 -11.21 -12.24
N GLU A 86 -12.69 -10.33 -13.25
CA GLU A 86 -11.40 -9.82 -13.71
C GLU A 86 -10.96 -8.64 -12.86
N ASP A 87 -9.83 -8.79 -12.16
CA ASP A 87 -9.21 -7.68 -11.44
C ASP A 87 -8.70 -6.60 -12.40
N ASN A 88 -8.76 -5.34 -11.96
CA ASN A 88 -8.19 -4.22 -12.70
C ASN A 88 -7.48 -3.24 -11.74
N ASN A 89 -6.62 -2.37 -12.27
CA ASN A 89 -5.83 -1.40 -11.49
C ASN A 89 -6.15 0.06 -11.84
N HIS A 90 -7.20 0.32 -12.60
CA HIS A 90 -7.40 1.59 -13.29
C HIS A 90 -8.66 2.33 -12.90
N TYR A 91 -9.77 1.63 -12.65
CA TYR A 91 -11.08 2.26 -12.46
C TYR A 91 -12.02 1.43 -11.60
N TYR A 92 -13.06 2.08 -11.07
CA TYR A 92 -14.17 1.42 -10.40
C TYR A 92 -15.13 0.83 -11.44
N LYS A 93 -15.59 -0.40 -11.21
CA LYS A 93 -16.60 -1.03 -12.06
C LYS A 93 -17.97 -0.75 -11.49
N PHE A 94 -18.89 -0.34 -12.35
CA PHE A 94 -20.32 -0.30 -12.06
C PHE A 94 -20.98 -1.46 -12.77
N VAL A 95 -21.53 -2.38 -11.99
CA VAL A 95 -22.12 -3.64 -12.47
C VAL A 95 -23.55 -3.72 -11.97
N SER A 96 -24.47 -4.22 -12.81
CA SER A 96 -25.83 -4.50 -12.36
C SER A 96 -25.81 -5.57 -11.27
N ASP A 97 -26.45 -5.31 -10.15
CA ASP A 97 -26.41 -6.22 -9.00
C ASP A 97 -27.70 -7.04 -8.88
N SER A 98 -27.57 -8.31 -8.53
CA SER A 98 -28.69 -9.22 -8.28
C SER A 98 -28.67 -9.84 -6.89
N SER A 99 -27.66 -9.53 -6.05
CA SER A 99 -27.56 -10.00 -4.68
C SER A 99 -28.58 -9.30 -3.77
N ILE A 100 -28.85 -8.02 -4.02
CA ILE A 100 -29.81 -7.21 -3.27
C ILE A 100 -31.14 -7.01 -4.01
N ARG A 101 -32.20 -6.74 -3.25
CA ARG A 101 -33.54 -6.46 -3.78
C ARG A 101 -33.86 -4.97 -3.66
N GLY A 102 -34.45 -4.40 -4.70
CA GLY A 102 -34.91 -3.01 -4.71
C GLY A 102 -34.90 -2.43 -6.12
N GLU A 103 -35.17 -1.14 -6.22
CA GLU A 103 -35.12 -0.44 -7.50
C GLU A 103 -33.68 -0.08 -7.87
N ASN A 104 -33.29 -0.37 -9.12
CA ASN A 104 -31.97 -0.05 -9.66
C ASN A 104 -30.79 -0.58 -8.82
N PRO A 105 -30.72 -1.90 -8.55
CA PRO A 105 -29.58 -2.48 -7.86
C PRO A 105 -28.32 -2.38 -8.73
N ILE A 106 -27.26 -1.83 -8.13
CA ILE A 106 -25.97 -1.62 -8.77
C ILE A 106 -24.84 -1.83 -7.76
N GLU A 107 -23.79 -2.49 -8.20
CA GLU A 107 -22.57 -2.73 -7.45
C GLU A 107 -21.46 -1.81 -7.94
N CYS A 108 -20.73 -1.21 -7.01
CA CYS A 108 -19.51 -0.45 -7.24
C CYS A 108 -18.30 -1.25 -6.74
N VAL A 109 -17.52 -1.81 -7.65
CA VAL A 109 -16.35 -2.64 -7.36
C VAL A 109 -15.07 -1.81 -7.55
N SER A 110 -14.18 -1.79 -6.56
CA SER A 110 -12.92 -1.07 -6.67
C SER A 110 -11.92 -1.74 -7.62
N PRO A 111 -10.98 -1.00 -8.21
CA PRO A 111 -9.75 -1.63 -8.70
C PRO A 111 -8.96 -2.21 -7.51
N VAL A 112 -7.89 -2.96 -7.76
CA VAL A 112 -6.98 -3.40 -6.71
C VAL A 112 -6.31 -2.18 -6.07
N LEU A 113 -6.55 -1.99 -4.78
CA LEU A 113 -6.07 -0.85 -4.01
C LEU A 113 -4.83 -1.23 -3.19
N THR A 114 -3.91 -0.28 -2.99
CA THR A 114 -2.73 -0.51 -2.15
C THR A 114 -2.30 0.75 -1.38
N GLY A 115 -1.98 0.55 -0.09
CA GLY A 115 -1.44 1.58 0.79
C GLY A 115 -2.25 2.88 0.80
N LYS A 116 -1.54 4.02 0.94
CA LYS A 116 -2.16 5.34 1.05
C LYS A 116 -2.86 5.79 -0.23
N VAL A 117 -2.34 5.39 -1.40
CA VAL A 117 -2.93 5.73 -2.70
C VAL A 117 -4.28 5.04 -2.84
N GLY A 118 -4.34 3.74 -2.52
CA GLY A 118 -5.58 2.97 -2.48
C GLY A 118 -6.60 3.57 -1.53
N MET A 119 -6.20 3.93 -0.31
CA MET A 119 -7.10 4.57 0.64
C MET A 119 -7.65 5.91 0.15
N LYS A 120 -6.83 6.71 -0.55
CA LYS A 120 -7.29 7.98 -1.10
C LYS A 120 -8.28 7.79 -2.25
N SER A 121 -8.07 6.77 -3.07
CA SER A 121 -9.01 6.35 -4.11
C SER A 121 -10.36 5.98 -3.50
N LEU A 122 -10.37 5.16 -2.45
CA LEU A 122 -11.60 4.77 -1.75
C LEU A 122 -12.32 5.97 -1.11
N GLU A 123 -11.59 6.90 -0.49
CA GLU A 123 -12.16 8.14 0.04
C GLU A 123 -12.88 8.95 -1.06
N ASN A 124 -12.29 9.02 -2.26
CA ASN A 124 -12.92 9.71 -3.39
C ASN A 124 -14.19 9.00 -3.86
N CYS A 125 -14.17 7.66 -3.90
CA CYS A 125 -15.35 6.84 -4.19
C CYS A 125 -16.47 7.12 -3.20
N CYS A 126 -16.19 7.04 -1.89
CA CYS A 126 -17.19 7.35 -0.86
C CYS A 126 -17.75 8.78 -0.97
N LYS A 127 -16.94 9.77 -1.36
CA LYS A 127 -17.42 11.14 -1.60
C LYS A 127 -18.32 11.24 -2.84
N ALA A 128 -18.01 10.50 -3.89
CA ALA A 128 -18.88 10.39 -5.05
C ALA A 128 -20.23 9.79 -4.65
N LEU A 129 -20.23 8.71 -3.88
CA LEU A 129 -21.43 8.00 -3.46
C LEU A 129 -22.25 8.74 -2.39
N MET A 130 -21.62 9.37 -1.38
CA MET A 130 -22.37 10.12 -0.34
C MET A 130 -23.20 11.28 -0.88
N ARG A 131 -22.79 11.88 -2.01
CA ARG A 131 -23.58 12.94 -2.65
C ARG A 131 -24.88 12.43 -3.28
N LEU A 132 -25.04 11.11 -3.44
CA LEU A 132 -26.30 10.47 -3.82
C LEU A 132 -27.36 10.60 -2.72
N MET A 133 -26.95 10.64 -1.45
CA MET A 133 -27.84 10.61 -0.28
C MET A 133 -28.34 11.99 0.16
N ARG A 134 -27.95 13.08 -0.53
CA ARG A 134 -28.32 14.46 -0.17
C ARG A 134 -29.37 15.09 -1.11
N LYS A 135 -30.15 14.26 -1.81
CA LYS A 135 -31.33 14.72 -2.55
C LYS A 135 -32.57 14.72 -1.66
#